data_AF-A0A412IA67-F1
#
_entry.id   AF-A0A412IA67-F1
#
_cell.length_a   1.000
_cell.length_b   1.000
_cell.length_c   1.000
_cell.angle_alpha   90.00
_cell.angle_beta   90.00
_cell.angle_gamma   90.00
#
_symmetry.space_group_name_H-M   'P 1'
#
loop_
_entity.id
_entity.type
_entity.pdbx_description
1 polymer ?
#
loop_
_entity_poly.entity_id
_entity_poly.type
_entity_poly.pdbx_seq_one_letter_code
_entity_poly.pdbx_strand_id
1 'polypeptide(L)'
;MKARDYKLVVDGKYNRRAIMQRAWAYMKQNKSFKWYSFANALKDAWTDASLKMDEYKAQISPVYTDYPKPVNNLRQALIDLNPTLRCYDSSWR
;
A
#
# COMPACT_ATOMS: atom_id res chain seq x y z
N MET A 1 3.25 -16.81 -29.15
CA MET A 1 2.20 -15.95 -28.53
C MET A 1 2.86 -15.20 -27.38
N LYS A 2 3.00 -13.87 -27.43
CA LYS A 2 3.68 -13.10 -26.37
C LYS A 2 2.89 -13.31 -25.07
N ALA A 3 3.54 -13.79 -24.00
CA ALA A 3 2.90 -13.94 -22.70
C ALA A 3 2.34 -12.56 -22.29
N ARG A 4 1.03 -12.50 -22.04
CA ARG A 4 0.39 -11.25 -21.60
C ARG A 4 0.74 -11.07 -20.13
N ASP A 5 1.42 -9.97 -19.81
CA ASP A 5 1.67 -9.60 -18.41
C ASP A 5 0.38 -9.07 -17.77
N TYR A 6 -0.27 -9.91 -16.98
CA TYR A 6 -1.47 -9.59 -16.21
C TYR A 6 -1.17 -8.94 -14.85
N LYS A 7 0.11 -8.72 -14.53
CA LYS A 7 0.53 -8.08 -13.29
C LYS A 7 0.09 -6.61 -13.29
N LEU A 8 -0.77 -6.25 -12.35
CA LEU A 8 -1.28 -4.88 -12.18
C LEU A 8 -0.21 -3.91 -11.66
N VAL A 9 0.72 -4.42 -10.85
CA VAL A 9 1.85 -3.68 -10.30
C VAL A 9 3.13 -4.43 -10.63
N VAL A 10 4.12 -3.69 -11.12
CA VAL A 10 5.47 -4.18 -11.42
C VAL A 10 6.45 -3.18 -10.82
N ASP A 11 7.32 -3.65 -9.93
CA ASP A 11 8.37 -2.85 -9.27
C ASP A 11 7.83 -1.53 -8.65
N GLY A 12 6.64 -1.60 -8.05
CA GLY A 12 6.01 -0.44 -7.40
C GLY A 12 5.43 0.58 -8.36
N LYS A 13 5.26 0.23 -9.64
CA LYS A 13 4.59 1.06 -10.63
C LYS A 13 3.35 0.36 -11.15
N TYR A 14 2.30 1.15 -11.39
CA TYR A 14 1.08 0.66 -12.02
C TYR A 14 1.34 0.31 -13.49
N ASN A 15 1.00 -0.92 -13.86
CA ASN A 15 1.02 -1.37 -15.25
C ASN A 15 -0.31 -0.99 -15.92
N ARG A 16 -0.36 0.21 -16.52
CA ARG A 16 -1.57 0.75 -17.16
C ARG A 16 -2.11 -0.16 -18.28
N ARG A 17 -1.25 -0.89 -19.00
CA ARG A 17 -1.66 -1.85 -20.03
C ARG A 17 -2.43 -3.03 -19.42
N ALA A 18 -1.96 -3.58 -18.32
CA ALA A 18 -2.64 -4.66 -17.61
C ALA A 18 -3.99 -4.19 -17.04
N ILE A 19 -4.05 -2.97 -16.50
CA ILE A 19 -5.29 -2.35 -15.98
C ILE A 19 -6.32 -2.19 -17.11
N MET A 20 -5.92 -1.67 -18.27
CA MET A 20 -6.80 -1.53 -19.44
C MET A 20 -7.29 -2.88 -19.98
N GLN A 21 -6.43 -3.90 -20.00
CA GLN A 21 -6.81 -5.25 -20.39
C GLN A 21 -7.81 -5.87 -19.41
N ARG A 22 -7.64 -5.64 -18.10
CA ARG A 22 -8.55 -6.10 -17.05
C ARG A 22 -9.91 -5.40 -17.13
N ALA A 23 -9.92 -4.08 -17.35
CA ALA A 23 -11.14 -3.32 -17.61
C ALA A 23 -11.90 -3.86 -18.83
N TRP A 24 -11.19 -4.20 -19.90
CA TRP A 24 -11.81 -4.78 -21.08
C TRP A 24 -12.39 -6.18 -20.81
N ALA A 25 -11.71 -7.00 -20.00
CA ALA A 25 -12.21 -8.29 -19.57
C ALA A 25 -13.49 -8.16 -18.72
N TYR A 26 -13.53 -7.22 -17.77
CA TYR A 26 -14.72 -6.93 -16.96
C TYR A 26 -15.91 -6.48 -17.81
N MET A 27 -15.68 -5.59 -18.78
CA MET A 27 -16.72 -5.18 -19.72
C MET A 27 -17.25 -6.37 -20.53
N LYS A 28 -16.37 -7.30 -20.96
CA LYS A 28 -16.78 -8.47 -21.73
C LYS A 28 -17.51 -9.52 -20.90
N GLN A 29 -17.12 -9.73 -19.65
CA GLN A 29 -17.81 -10.62 -18.71
C GLN A 29 -19.20 -10.10 -18.38
N ASN A 30 -19.33 -8.79 -18.17
CA ASN A 30 -20.58 -8.14 -17.82
C ASN A 30 -21.44 -7.73 -19.03
N LYS A 31 -21.23 -8.36 -20.20
CA LYS A 31 -21.97 -8.10 -21.44
C LYS A 31 -23.50 -8.16 -21.29
N SER A 32 -24.00 -8.90 -20.31
CA SER A 32 -25.44 -9.00 -20.01
C SER A 32 -26.02 -7.72 -19.41
N PHE A 33 -25.19 -6.89 -18.77
CA PHE A 33 -25.61 -5.64 -18.16
C PHE A 33 -25.45 -4.49 -19.15
N LYS A 34 -26.56 -4.11 -19.81
CA LYS A 34 -26.61 -3.04 -20.82
C LYS A 34 -26.07 -1.68 -20.32
N TRP A 35 -26.06 -1.47 -19.00
CA TRP A 35 -25.59 -0.25 -18.33
C TRP A 35 -24.13 -0.32 -17.85
N TYR A 36 -23.48 -1.48 -17.96
CA TYR A 36 -22.10 -1.65 -17.52
C TYR A 36 -21.13 -1.17 -18.62
N SER A 37 -20.84 0.12 -18.57
CA SER A 37 -19.94 0.77 -19.53
C SER A 37 -18.47 0.44 -19.25
N PHE A 38 -17.62 0.63 -20.27
CA PHE A 38 -16.16 0.52 -20.11
C PHE A 38 -15.62 1.44 -19.00
N ALA A 39 -16.25 2.60 -18.78
CA ALA A 39 -15.85 3.53 -17.72
C ALA A 39 -16.03 2.93 -16.32
N ASN A 40 -17.13 2.18 -16.09
CA ASN A 40 -17.35 1.47 -14.83
C ASN A 40 -16.36 0.31 -14.69
N ALA A 41 -16.16 -0.45 -15.76
CA ALA A 41 -15.16 -1.52 -15.79
C ALA A 41 -13.73 -1.02 -15.51
N LEU A 42 -13.41 0.20 -15.97
CA LEU A 42 -12.12 0.83 -15.73
C LEU A 42 -11.97 1.26 -14.26
N LYS A 43 -13.03 1.77 -13.63
CA LYS A 43 -13.02 2.08 -12.18
C LYS A 43 -12.74 0.83 -11.36
N ASP A 44 -13.43 -0.27 -11.66
CA ASP A 44 -13.26 -1.55 -10.95
C ASP A 44 -11.84 -2.13 -11.18
N ALA A 45 -11.28 -1.98 -12.38
CA ALA A 45 -9.91 -2.40 -12.66
C ALA A 45 -8.88 -1.53 -11.91
N TRP A 46 -9.15 -0.24 -11.70
CA TRP A 46 -8.30 0.65 -10.91
C TRP A 46 -8.38 0.35 -9.41
N THR A 47 -9.55 0.01 -8.87
CA THR A 47 -9.66 -0.39 -7.46
C THR A 47 -8.85 -1.65 -7.17
N ASP A 48 -8.89 -2.64 -8.07
CA ASP A 48 -8.05 -3.84 -7.95
C ASP A 48 -6.54 -3.53 -8.04
N ALA A 49 -6.16 -2.57 -8.90
CA ALA A 49 -4.78 -2.14 -9.02
C ALA A 49 -4.28 -1.46 -7.75
N SER A 50 -5.10 -0.60 -7.14
CA SER A 50 -4.81 0.04 -5.86
C SER A 50 -4.64 -0.98 -4.75
N LEU A 51 -5.55 -1.97 -4.64
CA LEU A 51 -5.41 -3.06 -3.67
C LEU A 51 -4.08 -3.81 -3.84
N LYS A 52 -3.72 -4.15 -5.08
CA LYS A 52 -2.43 -4.81 -5.37
C LYS A 52 -1.22 -3.93 -5.05
N MET A 53 -1.36 -2.61 -5.17
CA MET A 53 -0.30 -1.66 -4.79
C MET A 53 -0.14 -1.57 -3.28
N ASP A 54 -1.24 -1.63 -2.53
CA ASP A 54 -1.19 -1.65 -1.08
C ASP A 54 -0.63 -2.98 -0.55
N GLU A 55 -0.97 -4.11 -1.17
CA GLU A 55 -0.31 -5.41 -0.92
C GLU A 55 1.20 -5.33 -1.17
N TYR A 56 1.63 -4.72 -2.27
CA TYR A 56 3.05 -4.53 -2.60
C TYR A 56 3.77 -3.66 -1.56
N LYS A 57 3.15 -2.55 -1.13
CA LYS A 57 3.71 -1.70 -0.07
C LYS A 57 3.82 -2.43 1.25
N ALA A 58 2.81 -3.22 1.63
CA ALA A 58 2.81 -4.01 2.85
C ALA A 58 3.93 -5.06 2.87
N GLN A 59 4.29 -5.63 1.72
CA GLN A 59 5.41 -6.56 1.60
C GLN A 59 6.78 -5.88 1.75
N ILE A 60 6.93 -4.65 1.27
CA ILE A 60 8.23 -3.93 1.24
C ILE A 60 8.51 -3.22 2.55
N SER A 61 7.47 -2.69 3.17
CA SER A 61 7.54 -2.09 4.49
C SER A 61 6.51 -2.82 5.33
N PRO A 62 6.87 -3.96 5.96
CA PRO A 62 6.08 -4.47 7.07
C PRO A 62 6.11 -3.35 8.12
N VAL A 63 5.05 -2.55 8.17
CA VAL A 63 4.87 -1.62 9.28
C VAL A 63 4.68 -2.52 10.47
N TYR A 64 5.75 -2.71 11.26
CA TYR A 64 5.65 -3.39 12.54
C TYR A 64 4.73 -2.55 13.41
N THR A 65 3.45 -2.93 13.45
CA THR A 65 2.41 -2.30 14.29
C THR A 65 2.71 -2.46 15.77
N ASP A 66 3.63 -3.36 16.11
CA ASP A 66 3.98 -3.73 17.47
C ASP A 66 5.02 -2.79 18.09
N TYR A 67 5.68 -1.96 17.28
CA TYR A 67 6.57 -0.93 17.80
C TYR A 67 5.78 0.35 18.06
N PRO A 68 5.65 0.80 19.33
CA PRO A 68 5.06 2.09 19.60
C PRO A 68 5.86 3.13 18.83
N LYS A 69 5.17 3.87 17.95
CA LYS A 69 5.76 4.96 17.18
C LYS A 69 6.46 5.88 18.18
N PRO A 70 7.80 6.03 18.16
CA PRO A 70 8.45 6.94 19.08
C PRO A 70 7.84 8.31 18.79
N VAL A 71 7.23 8.91 19.81
CA VAL A 71 6.90 10.33 19.79
C VAL A 71 8.14 11.04 19.26
N ASN A 72 7.99 11.98 18.32
CA ASN A 72 9.07 12.67 17.57
C ASN A 72 10.08 13.45 18.43
N ASN A 73 10.25 13.08 19.69
CA ASN A 73 11.14 13.62 20.67
C ASN A 73 12.26 12.58 20.88
N LEU A 74 13.42 12.81 20.27
CA LEU A 74 14.63 12.00 20.50
C LEU A 74 14.90 11.76 22.00
N ARG A 75 14.56 12.74 22.83
CA ARG A 75 14.60 12.64 24.30
C ARG A 75 13.76 11.48 24.86
N GLN A 76 12.52 11.32 24.39
CA GLN A 76 11.64 10.27 24.86
C GLN A 76 12.15 8.89 24.44
N ALA A 77 12.64 8.77 23.20
CA ALA A 77 13.24 7.53 22.71
C ALA A 77 14.49 7.10 23.50
N LEU A 78 15.33 8.06 23.92
CA LEU A 78 16.49 7.79 24.77
C LEU A 78 16.08 7.36 26.19
N ILE A 79 15.03 7.99 26.75
CA ILE A 79 14.49 7.64 28.08
C ILE A 79 13.86 6.23 28.08
N ASP A 80 13.15 5.86 27.02
CA ASP A 80 12.52 4.54 26.90
C ASP A 80 13.58 3.43 26.73
N LEU A 81 14.69 3.72 26.05
CA LEU A 81 15.81 2.79 25.88
C LEU A 81 16.64 2.61 27.17
N ASN A 82 16.68 3.65 28.01
CA ASN A 82 17.38 3.61 29.29
C ASN A 82 16.58 4.36 30.38
N PRO A 83 15.74 3.65 31.16
CA PRO A 83 14.84 4.26 32.15
C PRO A 83 15.60 4.95 33.30
N THR A 84 16.90 4.69 33.46
CA THR A 84 17.74 5.39 34.45
C THR A 84 17.97 6.87 34.09
N LEU A 85 17.83 7.25 32.80
CA LEU A 85 17.92 8.63 32.33
C LEU A 85 16.73 9.49 32.78
N ARG A 86 15.62 8.87 33.17
CA ARG A 86 14.43 9.56 33.69
C ARG A 86 14.70 10.29 35.02
N CYS A 87 15.72 9.83 35.74
CA CYS A 87 16.11 10.32 37.06
C CYS A 87 17.42 11.14 37.01
N TYR A 88 18.05 11.25 35.84
CA TYR A 88 19.37 11.84 35.65
C TYR A 88 19.29 13.32 35.25
N ASP A 89 18.40 14.09 35.88
CA ASP A 89 18.25 15.53 35.60
C ASP A 89 18.03 16.39 36.85
N SER A 90 18.54 16.01 38.03
CA SER A 90 18.37 16.87 39.24
C SER A 90 19.39 16.68 40.37
N SER A 91 20.64 16.28 40.11
CA SER A 91 21.65 16.16 41.19
C SER A 91 22.92 17.00 41.04
N TRP A 92 22.99 17.90 40.05
CA TRP A 92 24.06 18.89 39.98
C TRP A 92 23.53 20.28 39.63
N ARG A 93 23.39 21.10 40.68
CA ARG A 93 23.20 22.56 40.74
C ARG A 93 21.80 23.12 40.53
#